data_AF-A0A836VND9-F1
#
_entry.id   AF-A0A836VND9-F1
#
_cell.length_a   1.000
_cell.length_b   1.000
_cell.length_c   1.000
_cell.angle_alpha   90.00
_cell.angle_beta   90.00
_cell.angle_gamma   90.00
#
_symmetry.space_group_name_H-M   'P 1'
#
loop_
_entity.id
_entity.type
_entity.pdbx_description
1 polymer ?
#
loop_
_entity_poly.entity_id
_entity_poly.type
_entity_poly.pdbx_seq_one_letter_code
_entity_poly.pdbx_strand_id
1 'polypeptide(L)'
;MSTIRKRGEKWQSIIRISGHPDIAKSFVSKTDAKRWATLTETKLRRDDAGISSIKFPKFDDIARRYIEEISVLKKCHYDERLTILGLLKESWSSYPINKIKPHTITKFVANLAKSVSGSTVNRRLDVIFSMFTTFKREWSYPVENPVLSIRRPKKAEPRDRRLSDAEINKLLRGNRTSPTMKSIIEISLETGMRLSEILRTDADFIDGQTLKIPIAKTEPRIIPLTKAALVLIKNAELPFKISKWQVSKQFRKLCQGYGIKNAVFHDCRRNALTDFMRKHNLNVPETMKIAGHSDPRMLLRIYNNLEAHHVAEKLN
;
A
#
# COMPACT_ATOMS: atom_id res chain seq x y z
N MET A 1 -14.45 -49.20 -14.52
CA MET A 1 -15.67 -49.81 -15.05
C MET A 1 -16.61 -50.09 -13.88
N SER A 2 -17.88 -49.70 -14.00
CA SER A 2 -18.89 -49.94 -12.96
C SER A 2 -19.63 -51.26 -13.19
N THR A 3 -19.75 -52.08 -12.15
CA THR A 3 -20.44 -53.38 -12.18
C THR A 3 -21.66 -53.32 -11.26
N ILE A 4 -22.83 -53.66 -11.78
CA ILE A 4 -24.07 -53.73 -10.99
C ILE A 4 -24.42 -55.21 -10.80
N ARG A 5 -24.53 -55.65 -9.55
CA ARG A 5 -24.94 -57.02 -9.21
C ARG A 5 -26.14 -57.02 -8.27
N LYS A 6 -27.01 -58.01 -8.39
CA LYS A 6 -28.13 -58.23 -7.46
C LYS A 6 -27.61 -59.00 -6.25
N ARG A 7 -27.91 -58.53 -5.03
CA ARG A 7 -27.53 -59.16 -3.76
C ARG A 7 -28.76 -59.22 -2.86
N GLY A 8 -29.44 -60.35 -2.85
CA GLY A 8 -30.76 -60.50 -2.23
C GLY A 8 -31.81 -59.61 -2.90
N GLU A 9 -32.54 -58.83 -2.10
CA GLU A 9 -33.54 -57.86 -2.58
C GLU A 9 -32.95 -56.51 -3.01
N LYS A 10 -31.64 -56.30 -2.85
CA LYS A 10 -30.96 -55.02 -3.15
C LYS A 10 -30.04 -55.13 -4.36
N TRP A 11 -29.86 -54.01 -5.05
CA TRP A 11 -28.92 -53.83 -6.15
C TRP A 11 -27.63 -53.20 -5.64
N GLN A 12 -26.51 -53.89 -5.76
CA GLN A 12 -25.19 -53.37 -5.39
C GLN A 12 -24.47 -52.86 -6.64
N SER A 13 -24.03 -51.61 -6.58
CA SER A 13 -23.15 -51.00 -7.58
C SER A 13 -21.72 -50.97 -7.03
N ILE A 14 -20.76 -51.46 -7.81
CA ILE A 14 -19.33 -51.53 -7.49
C ILE A 14 -18.57 -50.74 -8.56
N ILE A 15 -17.72 -49.83 -8.14
CA ILE A 15 -16.93 -48.96 -9.02
C ILE A 15 -15.47 -49.33 -8.85
N ARG A 16 -14.84 -49.77 -9.94
CA ARG A 16 -13.41 -50.09 -10.00
C ARG A 16 -12.73 -49.17 -11.01
N ILE A 17 -11.87 -48.28 -10.54
CA ILE A 17 -11.09 -47.35 -11.36
C ILE A 17 -9.62 -47.50 -10.94
N SER A 18 -8.71 -47.57 -11.92
CA SER A 18 -7.27 -47.67 -11.65
C SER A 18 -6.81 -46.48 -10.81
N GLY A 19 -6.10 -46.72 -9.70
CA GLY A 19 -5.61 -45.67 -8.81
C GLY A 19 -6.57 -45.25 -7.68
N HIS A 20 -7.80 -45.79 -7.63
CA HIS A 20 -8.77 -45.53 -6.56
C HIS A 20 -9.19 -46.83 -5.85
N PRO A 21 -9.54 -46.77 -4.54
CA PRO A 21 -10.08 -47.94 -3.85
C PRO A 21 -11.44 -48.36 -4.42
N ASP A 22 -11.76 -49.65 -4.32
CA ASP A 22 -13.05 -50.19 -4.75
C ASP A 22 -14.20 -49.60 -3.91
N ILE A 23 -15.07 -48.80 -4.53
CA ILE A 23 -16.23 -48.20 -3.84
C ILE A 23 -17.48 -49.00 -4.21
N ALA A 24 -18.20 -49.48 -3.20
CA ALA A 24 -19.44 -50.21 -3.39
C ALA A 24 -20.60 -49.62 -2.57
N LYS A 25 -21.80 -49.55 -3.17
CA LYS A 25 -23.02 -49.10 -2.48
C LYS A 25 -24.23 -49.89 -2.95
N SER A 26 -25.15 -50.18 -2.03
CA SER A 26 -26.38 -50.94 -2.29
C SER A 26 -27.61 -50.03 -2.30
N PHE A 27 -28.55 -50.32 -3.21
CA PHE A 27 -29.78 -49.57 -3.46
C PHE A 27 -30.97 -50.52 -3.59
N VAL A 28 -32.18 -50.02 -3.37
CA VAL A 28 -33.43 -50.79 -3.57
C VAL A 28 -33.78 -50.88 -5.06
N SER A 29 -33.52 -49.81 -5.82
CA SER A 29 -33.79 -49.75 -7.27
C SER A 29 -32.53 -49.96 -8.13
N LYS A 30 -32.67 -50.72 -9.21
CA LYS A 30 -31.64 -50.91 -10.24
C LYS A 30 -31.29 -49.60 -10.96
N THR A 31 -32.28 -48.74 -11.19
CA THR A 31 -32.09 -47.46 -11.89
C THR A 31 -31.26 -46.49 -11.05
N ASP A 32 -31.50 -46.44 -9.75
CA ASP A 32 -30.73 -45.61 -8.82
C ASP A 32 -29.30 -46.11 -8.66
N ALA A 33 -29.11 -47.44 -8.59
CA ALA A 33 -27.77 -48.04 -8.58
C ALA A 33 -26.98 -47.67 -9.84
N LYS A 34 -27.62 -47.66 -11.01
CA LYS A 34 -27.00 -47.26 -12.28
C LYS A 34 -26.68 -45.76 -12.32
N ARG A 35 -27.61 -44.89 -11.93
CA ARG A 35 -27.37 -43.43 -11.88
C ARG A 35 -26.23 -43.08 -10.92
N TRP A 36 -26.23 -43.68 -9.73
CA TRP A 36 -25.17 -43.48 -8.75
C TRP A 36 -23.81 -43.95 -9.28
N ALA A 37 -23.76 -45.09 -9.98
CA ALA A 37 -22.55 -45.60 -10.61
C ALA A 37 -21.95 -44.57 -11.59
N THR A 38 -22.78 -44.07 -12.51
CA THR A 38 -22.37 -43.10 -13.54
C THR A 38 -21.93 -41.77 -12.95
N LEU A 39 -22.66 -41.24 -11.96
CA LEU A 39 -22.30 -39.98 -11.28
C LEU A 39 -20.98 -40.09 -10.52
N THR A 40 -20.78 -41.19 -9.79
CA THR A 40 -19.58 -41.40 -8.96
C THR A 40 -18.36 -41.70 -9.84
N GLU A 41 -18.51 -42.48 -10.92
CA GLU A 41 -17.45 -42.71 -11.91
C GLU A 41 -17.05 -41.41 -12.62
N THR A 42 -18.03 -40.56 -12.98
CA THR A 42 -17.75 -39.24 -13.57
C THR A 42 -17.04 -38.32 -12.59
N LYS A 43 -17.39 -38.37 -11.30
CA LYS A 43 -16.74 -37.60 -10.24
C LYS A 43 -15.28 -38.01 -10.06
N LEU A 44 -15.01 -39.31 -9.94
CA LEU A 44 -13.64 -39.82 -9.77
C LEU A 44 -12.76 -39.53 -11.00
N ARG A 45 -13.30 -39.69 -12.22
CA ARG A 45 -12.58 -39.31 -13.45
C ARG A 45 -12.34 -37.82 -13.57
N ARG A 46 -13.26 -36.98 -13.07
CA ARG A 46 -13.07 -35.53 -12.98
C ARG A 46 -12.02 -35.17 -11.95
N ASP A 47 -12.00 -35.83 -10.80
CA ASP A 47 -10.99 -35.66 -9.77
C ASP A 47 -9.59 -36.05 -10.31
N ASP A 48 -9.47 -37.18 -11.04
CA ASP A 48 -8.22 -37.60 -11.73
C ASP A 48 -7.79 -36.63 -12.83
N ALA A 49 -8.74 -36.03 -13.54
CA ALA A 49 -8.47 -34.98 -14.54
C ALA A 49 -8.16 -33.61 -13.89
N GLY A 50 -8.12 -33.52 -12.55
CA GLY A 50 -7.91 -32.27 -11.81
C GLY A 50 -9.11 -31.31 -11.83
N ILE A 51 -10.26 -31.76 -12.34
CA ILE A 51 -11.54 -31.05 -12.42
C ILE A 51 -12.41 -31.42 -11.20
N SER A 52 -11.80 -31.57 -10.03
CA SER A 52 -12.56 -31.63 -8.79
C SER A 52 -13.33 -30.31 -8.66
N SER A 53 -14.61 -30.38 -8.28
CA SER A 53 -15.43 -29.19 -8.09
C SER A 53 -14.97 -28.45 -6.83
N ILE A 54 -13.86 -27.74 -6.93
CA ILE A 54 -13.32 -26.94 -5.84
C ILE A 54 -14.39 -25.93 -5.46
N LYS A 55 -14.87 -26.02 -4.22
CA LYS A 55 -15.84 -25.07 -3.69
C LYS A 55 -15.10 -23.79 -3.36
N PHE A 56 -15.23 -22.80 -4.23
CA PHE A 56 -14.62 -21.50 -4.01
C PHE A 56 -15.42 -20.71 -2.98
N PRO A 57 -14.77 -20.13 -1.95
CA PRO A 57 -15.44 -19.25 -1.01
C PRO A 57 -15.88 -17.96 -1.72
N LYS A 58 -16.84 -17.27 -1.11
CA LYS A 58 -17.20 -15.93 -1.52
C LYS A 58 -16.06 -14.97 -1.22
N PHE A 59 -15.98 -13.90 -2.02
CA PHE A 59 -14.91 -12.91 -1.86
C PHE A 59 -15.01 -12.15 -0.54
N ASP A 60 -16.22 -11.91 -0.03
CA ASP A 60 -16.43 -11.25 1.26
C ASP A 60 -15.81 -12.02 2.44
N ASP A 61 -16.06 -13.32 2.53
CA ASP A 61 -15.56 -14.19 3.60
C ASP A 61 -14.03 -14.24 3.59
N ILE A 62 -13.45 -14.50 2.42
CA ILE A 62 -12.01 -14.65 2.26
C ILE A 62 -11.25 -13.32 2.36
N ALA A 63 -11.89 -12.20 2.00
CA ALA A 63 -11.32 -10.87 2.20
C ALA A 63 -11.28 -10.47 3.68
N ARG A 64 -12.27 -10.87 4.48
CA ARG A 64 -12.25 -10.68 5.95
C ARG A 64 -11.14 -11.51 6.59
N ARG A 65 -11.04 -12.77 6.21
CA ARG A 65 -9.93 -13.65 6.61
C ARG A 65 -8.57 -13.04 6.24
N TYR A 66 -8.45 -12.45 5.05
CA TYR A 66 -7.21 -11.79 4.61
C TYR A 66 -6.84 -10.60 5.49
N ILE A 67 -7.83 -9.82 5.93
CA ILE A 67 -7.58 -8.72 6.85
C ILE A 67 -6.95 -9.25 8.15
N GLU A 68 -7.52 -10.32 8.71
CA GLU A 68 -7.14 -10.86 10.02
C GLU A 68 -5.80 -11.60 9.99
N GLU A 69 -5.55 -12.43 8.97
CA GLU A 69 -4.36 -13.27 8.90
C GLU A 69 -3.15 -12.57 8.25
N ILE A 70 -3.38 -11.77 7.20
CA ILE A 70 -2.30 -11.30 6.32
C ILE A 70 -2.10 -9.79 6.41
N SER A 71 -3.19 -9.02 6.34
CA SER A 71 -3.09 -7.55 6.35
C SER A 71 -2.50 -7.04 7.65
N VAL A 72 -2.89 -7.60 8.81
CA VAL A 72 -2.39 -7.25 10.15
C VAL A 72 -0.87 -7.30 10.26
N LEU A 73 -0.21 -8.20 9.52
CA LEU A 73 1.25 -8.34 9.53
C LEU A 73 1.96 -7.20 8.77
N LYS A 74 1.23 -6.41 7.97
CA LYS A 74 1.82 -5.34 7.16
C LYS A 74 1.86 -4.02 7.91
N LYS A 75 2.94 -3.25 7.69
CA LYS A 75 3.05 -1.86 8.19
C LYS A 75 1.90 -0.95 7.74
N CYS A 76 1.26 -1.26 6.60
CA CYS A 76 0.13 -0.51 6.04
C CYS A 76 -1.24 -1.15 6.30
N HIS A 77 -1.36 -2.06 7.28
CA HIS A 77 -2.60 -2.79 7.57
C HIS A 77 -3.83 -1.89 7.70
N TYR A 78 -3.70 -0.71 8.34
CA TYR A 78 -4.82 0.20 8.55
C TYR A 78 -5.41 0.72 7.22
N ASP A 79 -4.55 1.21 6.32
CA ASP A 79 -4.96 1.72 5.01
C ASP A 79 -5.45 0.59 4.08
N GLU A 80 -4.80 -0.57 4.14
CA GLU A 80 -5.19 -1.77 3.38
C GLU A 80 -6.56 -2.28 3.86
N ARG A 81 -6.78 -2.41 5.17
CA ARG A 81 -8.07 -2.78 5.76
C ARG A 81 -9.19 -1.84 5.33
N LEU A 82 -9.00 -0.52 5.42
CA LEU A 82 -10.01 0.45 4.96
C LEU A 82 -10.32 0.29 3.47
N THR A 83 -9.30 -0.01 2.67
CA THR A 83 -9.47 -0.27 1.24
C THR A 83 -10.31 -1.53 1.02
N ILE A 84 -9.98 -2.63 1.71
CA ILE A 84 -10.72 -3.90 1.60
C ILE A 84 -12.17 -3.74 2.07
N LEU A 85 -12.41 -3.06 3.20
CA LEU A 85 -13.77 -2.76 3.65
C LEU A 85 -14.56 -1.92 2.64
N GLY A 86 -13.88 -1.07 1.87
CA GLY A 86 -14.48 -0.39 0.72
C GLY A 86 -14.85 -1.35 -0.42
N LEU A 87 -13.99 -2.33 -0.72
CA LEU A 87 -14.26 -3.36 -1.74
C LEU A 87 -15.44 -4.26 -1.36
N LEU A 88 -15.63 -4.55 -0.07
CA LEU A 88 -16.76 -5.34 0.44
C LEU A 88 -18.12 -4.68 0.23
N LYS A 89 -18.17 -3.38 -0.11
CA LYS A 89 -19.42 -2.68 -0.44
C LYS A 89 -19.82 -2.84 -1.90
N GLU A 90 -18.92 -3.35 -2.74
CA GLU A 90 -19.19 -3.54 -4.15
C GLU A 90 -20.07 -4.77 -4.37
N SER A 91 -20.98 -4.72 -5.35
CA SER A 91 -21.93 -5.81 -5.62
C SER A 91 -21.25 -7.15 -5.94
N TRP A 92 -20.09 -7.11 -6.61
CA TRP A 92 -19.31 -8.28 -6.97
C TRP A 92 -18.59 -8.95 -5.80
N SER A 93 -18.52 -8.33 -4.62
CA SER A 93 -17.89 -8.92 -3.43
C SER A 93 -18.63 -10.14 -2.89
N SER A 94 -19.93 -10.25 -3.18
CA SER A 94 -20.77 -11.40 -2.83
C SER A 94 -20.50 -12.64 -3.69
N TYR A 95 -19.75 -12.48 -4.79
CA TYR A 95 -19.49 -13.57 -5.73
C TYR A 95 -18.36 -14.48 -5.24
N PRO A 96 -18.40 -15.78 -5.58
CA PRO A 96 -17.27 -16.67 -5.42
C PRO A 96 -16.01 -16.14 -6.12
N ILE A 97 -14.83 -16.33 -5.51
CA ILE A 97 -13.57 -15.77 -6.01
C ILE A 97 -13.23 -16.17 -7.45
N ASN A 98 -13.63 -17.36 -7.90
CA ASN A 98 -13.42 -17.83 -9.27
C ASN A 98 -14.30 -17.14 -10.33
N LYS A 99 -15.39 -16.50 -9.88
CA LYS A 99 -16.34 -15.76 -10.74
C LYS A 99 -15.97 -14.29 -10.90
N ILE A 100 -15.03 -13.77 -10.09
CA ILE A 100 -14.50 -12.42 -10.25
C ILE A 100 -13.50 -12.43 -11.41
N LYS A 101 -13.93 -11.90 -12.56
CA LYS A 101 -13.14 -11.88 -13.80
C LYS A 101 -12.59 -10.48 -14.09
N PRO A 102 -11.61 -10.34 -15.00
CA PRO A 102 -11.05 -9.03 -15.36
C PRO A 102 -12.11 -8.00 -15.74
N HIS A 103 -13.15 -8.38 -16.50
CA HIS A 103 -14.22 -7.45 -16.90
C HIS A 103 -14.96 -6.83 -15.70
N THR A 104 -15.16 -7.59 -14.61
CA THR A 104 -15.83 -7.13 -13.39
C THR A 104 -15.02 -6.02 -12.73
N ILE A 105 -13.71 -6.24 -12.61
CA ILE A 105 -12.79 -5.28 -12.02
C ILE A 105 -12.59 -4.06 -12.95
N THR A 106 -12.58 -4.24 -14.27
CA THR A 106 -12.55 -3.13 -15.23
C THR A 106 -13.76 -2.20 -15.07
N LYS A 107 -14.96 -2.76 -14.90
CA LYS A 107 -16.17 -1.96 -14.64
C LYS A 107 -16.06 -1.19 -13.33
N PHE A 108 -15.56 -1.84 -12.27
CA PHE A 108 -15.27 -1.19 -10.99
C PHE A 108 -14.26 -0.04 -11.15
N VAL A 109 -13.15 -0.26 -11.86
CA VAL A 109 -12.14 0.77 -12.15
C VAL A 109 -12.74 1.95 -12.91
N ALA A 110 -13.55 1.70 -13.93
CA ALA A 110 -14.20 2.74 -14.72
C ALA A 110 -15.15 3.60 -13.87
N ASN A 111 -15.89 2.97 -12.95
CA ASN A 111 -16.75 3.70 -12.01
C ASN A 111 -15.94 4.53 -11.01
N LEU A 112 -14.83 3.99 -10.49
CA LEU A 112 -13.96 4.72 -9.58
C LEU A 112 -13.28 5.90 -10.24
N ALA A 113 -12.82 5.75 -11.48
CA ALA A 113 -12.13 6.80 -12.22
C ALA A 113 -12.99 8.08 -12.39
N LYS A 114 -14.32 7.98 -12.26
CA LYS A 114 -15.23 9.14 -12.28
C LYS A 114 -15.13 10.02 -11.03
N SER A 115 -14.69 9.47 -9.89
CA SER A 115 -14.72 10.15 -8.59
C SER A 115 -13.36 10.29 -7.92
N VAL A 116 -12.38 9.48 -8.29
CA VAL A 116 -11.05 9.45 -7.65
C VAL A 116 -9.91 9.52 -8.66
N SER A 117 -8.77 10.04 -8.19
CA SER A 117 -7.55 10.11 -9.01
C SER A 117 -7.05 8.71 -9.43
N GLY A 118 -6.35 8.64 -10.56
CA GLY A 118 -5.72 7.41 -11.05
C GLY A 118 -4.74 6.78 -10.03
N SER A 119 -4.09 7.59 -9.19
CA SER A 119 -3.26 7.10 -8.08
C SER A 119 -4.07 6.33 -7.03
N THR A 120 -5.28 6.79 -6.71
CA THR A 120 -6.19 6.11 -5.78
C THR A 120 -6.70 4.80 -6.39
N VAL A 121 -7.07 4.81 -7.67
CA VAL A 121 -7.47 3.59 -8.40
C VAL A 121 -6.35 2.55 -8.36
N ASN A 122 -5.12 2.96 -8.68
CA ASN A 122 -3.96 2.07 -8.66
C ASN A 122 -3.74 1.42 -7.29
N ARG A 123 -3.90 2.17 -6.18
CA ARG A 123 -3.78 1.60 -4.83
C ARG A 123 -4.83 0.53 -4.56
N ARG A 124 -6.08 0.73 -4.98
CA ARG A 124 -7.13 -0.29 -4.83
C ARG A 124 -6.82 -1.53 -5.67
N LEU A 125 -6.33 -1.35 -6.89
CA LEU A 125 -5.87 -2.45 -7.73
C LEU A 125 -4.69 -3.21 -7.11
N ASP A 126 -3.75 -2.52 -6.45
CA ASP A 126 -2.63 -3.15 -5.75
C ASP A 126 -3.10 -4.06 -4.61
N VAL A 127 -4.13 -3.64 -3.86
CA VAL A 127 -4.74 -4.45 -2.80
C VAL A 127 -5.42 -5.69 -3.38
N ILE A 128 -6.24 -5.53 -4.42
CA ILE A 128 -6.89 -6.67 -5.11
C ILE A 128 -5.83 -7.63 -5.65
N PHE A 129 -4.76 -7.10 -6.24
CA PHE A 129 -3.66 -7.90 -6.76
C PHE A 129 -2.98 -8.72 -5.65
N SER A 130 -2.67 -8.09 -4.50
CA SER A 130 -2.07 -8.76 -3.35
C SER A 130 -2.98 -9.87 -2.81
N MET A 131 -4.28 -9.60 -2.67
CA MET A 131 -5.27 -10.57 -2.20
C MET A 131 -5.33 -11.79 -3.11
N PHE A 132 -5.57 -11.62 -4.42
CA PHE A 132 -5.66 -12.76 -5.35
C PHE A 132 -4.35 -13.55 -5.48
N THR A 133 -3.20 -12.88 -5.31
CA THR A 133 -1.90 -13.57 -5.25
C THR A 133 -1.80 -14.45 -4.01
N THR A 134 -2.28 -13.97 -2.86
CA THR A 134 -2.32 -14.71 -1.60
C THR A 134 -3.30 -15.88 -1.67
N PHE A 135 -4.49 -15.65 -2.24
CA PHE A 135 -5.51 -16.69 -2.43
C PHE A 135 -4.95 -17.88 -3.22
N LYS A 136 -4.16 -17.59 -4.25
CA LYS A 136 -3.51 -18.59 -5.08
C LYS A 136 -2.32 -19.27 -4.40
N ARG A 137 -1.40 -18.49 -3.84
CA ARG A 137 -0.09 -18.99 -3.37
C ARG A 137 -0.15 -19.58 -1.97
N GLU A 138 -0.83 -18.92 -1.04
CA GLU A 138 -0.82 -19.28 0.38
C GLU A 138 -2.03 -20.14 0.76
N TRP A 139 -3.18 -19.89 0.12
CA TRP A 139 -4.42 -20.62 0.41
C TRP A 139 -4.80 -21.64 -0.66
N SER A 140 -3.91 -21.84 -1.65
CA SER A 140 -4.00 -22.89 -2.67
C SER A 140 -5.32 -22.91 -3.48
N TYR A 141 -6.04 -21.78 -3.57
CA TYR A 141 -7.19 -21.68 -4.46
C TYR A 141 -6.72 -21.50 -5.90
N PRO A 142 -7.12 -22.34 -6.87
CA PRO A 142 -6.73 -22.20 -8.26
C PRO A 142 -7.53 -21.08 -8.93
N VAL A 143 -7.22 -19.85 -8.55
CA VAL A 143 -7.77 -18.61 -9.13
C VAL A 143 -6.70 -17.86 -9.88
N GLU A 144 -7.09 -17.25 -10.99
CA GLU A 144 -6.26 -16.29 -11.69
C GLU A 144 -6.46 -14.89 -11.10
N ASN A 145 -5.41 -14.09 -11.11
CA ASN A 145 -5.48 -12.72 -10.62
C ASN A 145 -6.13 -11.82 -11.69
N PRO A 146 -7.33 -11.28 -11.44
CA PRO A 146 -8.08 -10.54 -12.44
C PRO A 146 -7.42 -9.20 -12.81
N VAL A 147 -6.47 -8.71 -12.00
CA VAL A 147 -5.80 -7.42 -12.20
C VAL A 147 -4.67 -7.52 -13.23
N LEU A 148 -4.14 -8.72 -13.52
CA LEU A 148 -3.02 -8.90 -14.45
C LEU A 148 -3.31 -8.38 -15.86
N SER A 149 -4.54 -8.54 -16.34
CA SER A 149 -4.96 -8.12 -17.68
C SER A 149 -5.49 -6.68 -17.73
N ILE A 150 -5.47 -5.93 -16.62
CA ILE A 150 -6.10 -4.61 -16.54
C ILE A 150 -5.08 -3.51 -16.82
N ARG A 151 -5.43 -2.62 -17.75
CA ARG A 151 -4.67 -1.40 -17.99
C ARG A 151 -4.81 -0.45 -16.80
N ARG A 152 -3.69 -0.17 -16.14
CA ARG A 152 -3.61 0.75 -15.01
C ARG A 152 -3.70 2.21 -15.46
N PRO A 153 -4.44 3.07 -14.73
CA PRO A 153 -4.45 4.51 -15.01
C PRO A 153 -3.06 5.13 -14.90
N LYS A 154 -2.76 6.13 -15.74
CA LYS A 154 -1.51 6.89 -15.65
C LYS A 154 -1.42 7.56 -14.28
N LYS A 155 -0.28 7.42 -13.61
CA LYS A 155 0.00 8.15 -12.36
C LYS A 155 0.15 9.63 -12.69
N ALA A 156 -0.40 10.48 -11.83
CA ALA A 156 -0.18 11.91 -11.93
C ALA A 156 1.32 12.22 -11.80
N GLU A 157 1.76 13.28 -12.48
CA GLU A 157 3.14 13.72 -12.39
C GLU A 157 3.48 14.14 -10.95
N PRO A 158 4.74 13.92 -10.51
CA PRO A 158 5.21 14.45 -9.24
C PRO A 158 4.99 15.97 -9.18
N ARG A 159 4.53 16.48 -8.04
CA ARG A 159 4.34 17.92 -7.86
C ARG A 159 5.67 18.65 -7.90
N ASP A 160 5.74 19.77 -8.60
CA ASP A 160 6.93 20.65 -8.66
C ASP A 160 6.85 21.90 -7.76
N ARG A 161 6.12 21.84 -6.64
CA ARG A 161 5.99 22.98 -5.73
C ARG A 161 7.22 23.13 -4.83
N ARG A 162 7.77 24.35 -4.77
CA ARG A 162 8.77 24.83 -3.80
C ARG A 162 8.29 26.15 -3.19
N LEU A 163 8.34 26.29 -1.86
CA LEU A 163 7.96 27.51 -1.17
C LEU A 163 8.98 28.63 -1.46
N SER A 164 8.50 29.86 -1.70
CA SER A 164 9.38 31.03 -1.84
C SER A 164 9.83 31.56 -0.48
N ASP A 165 10.90 32.34 -0.45
CA ASP A 165 11.40 32.94 0.79
C ASP A 165 10.37 33.87 1.44
N ALA A 166 9.55 34.56 0.64
CA ALA A 166 8.44 35.37 1.14
C ALA A 166 7.35 34.50 1.80
N GLU A 167 7.03 33.34 1.25
CA GLU A 167 6.07 32.39 1.83
C GLU A 167 6.59 31.77 3.12
N ILE A 168 7.87 31.37 3.14
CA ILE A 168 8.54 30.86 4.34
C ILE A 168 8.54 31.94 5.43
N ASN A 169 8.90 33.18 5.10
CA ASN A 169 8.84 34.29 6.05
C ASN A 169 7.44 34.51 6.63
N LYS A 170 6.38 34.42 5.81
CA LYS A 170 4.99 34.49 6.31
C LYS A 170 4.67 33.34 7.27
N LEU A 171 5.13 32.13 6.99
CA LEU A 171 4.91 30.95 7.84
C LEU A 171 5.66 31.05 9.18
N LEU A 172 6.88 31.61 9.19
CA LEU A 172 7.73 31.66 10.39
C LEU A 172 7.55 32.92 11.24
N ARG A 173 7.32 34.08 10.60
CA ARG A 173 7.24 35.38 11.27
C ARG A 173 5.81 35.93 11.36
N GLY A 174 4.85 35.27 10.73
CA GLY A 174 3.47 35.74 10.76
C GLY A 174 2.74 35.40 12.07
N ASN A 175 1.78 36.25 12.42
CA ASN A 175 1.05 36.20 13.72
C ASN A 175 0.02 35.07 13.85
N ARG A 176 -0.22 34.26 12.81
CA ARG A 176 -1.21 33.17 12.79
C ARG A 176 -0.59 31.82 13.14
N THR A 177 0.74 31.70 13.06
CA THR A 177 1.45 30.44 13.31
C THR A 177 1.66 30.26 14.81
N SER A 178 1.15 29.16 15.37
CA SER A 178 1.40 28.84 16.78
C SER A 178 2.88 28.51 17.01
N PRO A 179 3.42 28.72 18.23
CA PRO A 179 4.81 28.40 18.55
C PRO A 179 5.19 26.96 18.18
N THR A 180 4.35 25.98 18.53
CA THR A 180 4.57 24.56 18.19
C THR A 180 4.63 24.34 16.68
N MET A 181 3.73 24.97 15.89
CA MET A 181 3.76 24.82 14.43
C MET A 181 5.00 25.48 13.83
N LYS A 182 5.43 26.61 14.39
CA LYS A 182 6.65 27.29 13.96
C LYS A 182 7.87 26.38 14.17
N SER A 183 8.05 25.83 15.36
CA SER A 183 9.15 24.89 15.64
C SER A 183 9.13 23.67 14.69
N ILE A 184 7.96 23.09 14.44
CA ILE A 184 7.82 21.97 13.50
C ILE A 184 8.22 22.36 12.07
N ILE A 185 7.83 23.55 11.60
CA ILE A 185 8.18 24.05 10.26
C ILE A 185 9.68 24.35 10.18
N GLU A 186 10.26 25.02 11.17
CA GLU A 186 11.69 25.35 11.23
C GLU A 186 12.55 24.09 11.24
N ILE A 187 12.24 23.12 12.12
CA ILE A 187 12.93 21.82 12.14
C ILE A 187 12.78 21.11 10.79
N SER A 188 11.61 21.17 10.15
CA SER A 188 11.43 20.56 8.83
C SER A 188 12.26 21.21 7.72
N LEU A 189 12.44 22.53 7.76
CA LEU A 189 13.23 23.28 6.77
C LEU A 189 14.74 23.09 6.99
N GLU A 190 15.17 22.91 8.23
CA GLU A 190 16.60 22.76 8.58
C GLU A 190 17.10 21.32 8.50
N THR A 191 16.25 20.31 8.74
CA THR A 191 16.67 18.89 8.79
C THR A 191 16.23 18.10 7.56
N GLY A 192 15.21 18.58 6.85
CA GLY A 192 14.57 17.84 5.77
C GLY A 192 13.95 16.51 6.21
N MET A 193 13.72 16.26 7.50
CA MET A 193 13.12 15.02 8.01
C MET A 193 11.67 14.83 7.55
N ARG A 194 11.17 13.58 7.55
CA ARG A 194 9.73 13.34 7.33
C ARG A 194 8.94 13.83 8.52
N LEU A 195 7.72 14.34 8.32
CA LEU A 195 6.87 14.82 9.42
C LEU A 195 6.70 13.79 10.55
N SER A 196 6.51 12.51 10.23
CA SER A 196 6.42 11.47 11.28
C SER A 196 7.73 11.22 12.02
N GLU A 197 8.87 11.50 11.39
CA GLU A 197 10.18 11.45 12.06
C GLU A 197 10.30 12.64 13.02
N ILE A 198 9.98 13.86 12.56
CA ILE A 198 9.99 15.10 13.38
C ILE A 198 9.11 14.96 14.63
N LEU A 199 7.88 14.45 14.47
CA LEU A 199 6.94 14.32 15.58
C LEU A 199 7.36 13.30 16.64
N ARG A 200 8.26 12.37 16.30
CA ARG A 200 8.78 11.34 17.21
C ARG A 200 10.21 11.64 17.67
N THR A 201 10.78 12.76 17.27
CA THR A 201 12.11 13.17 17.73
C THR A 201 12.05 13.43 19.24
N ASP A 202 13.10 13.00 19.93
CA ASP A 202 13.32 13.23 21.34
C ASP A 202 14.73 13.79 21.55
N ALA A 203 14.96 14.51 22.64
CA ALA A 203 16.26 15.04 23.02
C ALA A 203 17.27 13.91 23.26
N ASP A 204 16.81 12.75 23.77
CA ASP A 204 17.63 11.57 24.04
C ASP A 204 18.25 10.94 22.78
N PHE A 205 17.73 11.28 21.60
CA PHE A 205 18.27 10.78 20.32
C PHE A 205 19.41 11.63 19.75
N ILE A 206 19.74 12.74 20.41
CA ILE A 206 20.82 13.64 20.00
C ILE A 206 22.15 13.11 20.55
N ASP A 207 23.10 12.88 19.65
CA ASP A 207 24.47 12.52 20.00
C ASP A 207 25.44 13.48 19.29
N GLY A 208 26.00 14.39 20.08
CA GLY A 208 26.84 15.49 19.59
C GLY A 208 26.12 16.34 18.54
N GLN A 209 26.57 16.26 17.29
CA GLN A 209 26.00 16.97 16.14
C GLN A 209 25.17 16.05 15.22
N THR A 210 24.72 14.91 15.73
CA THR A 210 23.92 13.95 14.98
C THR A 210 22.60 13.65 15.69
N LEU A 211 21.62 13.19 14.91
CA LEU A 211 20.32 12.74 15.41
C LEU A 211 20.05 11.31 14.95
N LYS A 212 19.76 10.43 15.89
CA LYS A 212 19.32 9.07 15.62
C LYS A 212 17.82 9.05 15.30
N ILE A 213 17.45 8.48 14.15
CA ILE A 213 16.06 8.25 13.77
C ILE A 213 15.76 6.75 13.92
N PRO A 214 15.17 6.31 15.05
CA PRO A 214 14.96 4.89 15.31
C PRO A 214 13.83 4.29 14.46
N ILE A 215 12.77 5.06 14.21
CA ILE A 215 11.59 4.59 13.47
C ILE A 215 11.41 5.43 12.20
N ALA A 216 11.89 4.90 11.08
CA ALA A 216 11.74 5.50 9.76
C ALA A 216 10.80 4.70 8.85
N LYS A 217 10.36 5.32 7.76
CA LYS A 217 9.55 4.64 6.72
C LYS A 217 10.34 3.56 5.98
N THR A 218 11.62 3.82 5.74
CA THR A 218 12.56 2.91 5.07
C THR A 218 13.40 2.20 6.13
N GLU A 219 14.53 2.80 6.50
CA GLU A 219 15.49 2.24 7.46
C GLU A 219 15.84 3.24 8.55
N PRO A 220 16.06 2.78 9.81
CA PRO A 220 16.65 3.60 10.85
C PRO A 220 17.98 4.18 10.39
N ARG A 221 18.25 5.45 10.73
CA ARG A 221 19.47 6.12 10.27
C ARG A 221 19.90 7.21 11.25
N ILE A 222 21.18 7.57 11.15
CA ILE A 222 21.76 8.72 11.84
C ILE A 222 21.90 9.83 10.82
N ILE A 223 21.37 11.02 11.13
CA ILE A 223 21.50 12.20 10.28
C ILE A 223 22.42 13.25 10.94
N PRO A 224 23.25 13.96 10.17
CA PRO A 224 23.94 15.14 10.65
C PRO A 224 22.95 16.30 10.87
N LEU A 225 23.21 17.13 11.88
CA LEU A 225 22.46 18.35 12.17
C LEU A 225 23.30 19.60 11.90
N THR A 226 22.70 20.62 11.31
CA THR A 226 23.28 21.97 11.33
C THR A 226 23.28 22.51 12.76
N LYS A 227 24.14 23.49 13.05
CA LYS A 227 24.12 24.17 14.37
C LYS A 227 22.76 24.78 14.67
N ALA A 228 22.11 25.36 13.65
CA ALA A 228 20.76 25.89 13.74
C ALA A 228 19.73 24.80 14.07
N ALA A 229 19.75 23.67 13.35
CA ALA A 229 18.87 22.54 13.62
C ALA A 229 19.00 22.02 15.06
N LEU A 230 20.24 21.91 15.56
CA LEU A 230 20.51 21.43 16.91
C LEU A 230 19.90 22.36 17.97
N VAL A 231 20.05 23.68 17.80
CA VAL A 231 19.45 24.67 18.71
C VAL A 231 17.92 24.59 18.67
N LEU A 232 17.33 24.48 17.47
CA LEU A 232 15.88 24.37 17.31
C LEU A 232 15.31 23.12 17.99
N ILE A 233 15.98 21.97 17.84
CA ILE A 233 15.54 20.71 18.44
C ILE A 233 15.68 20.77 19.96
N LYS A 234 16.79 21.30 20.50
CA LYS A 234 17.00 21.43 21.95
C LYS A 234 16.01 22.38 22.63
N ASN A 235 15.59 23.43 21.93
CA ASN A 235 14.65 24.42 22.46
C ASN A 235 13.17 24.05 22.23
N ALA A 236 12.88 22.97 21.52
CA ALA A 236 11.51 22.53 21.26
C ALA A 236 10.97 21.65 22.38
N GLU A 237 9.66 21.71 22.61
CA GLU A 237 8.95 20.79 23.51
C GLU A 237 8.78 19.43 22.84
N LEU A 238 9.78 18.56 23.00
CA LEU A 238 9.81 17.20 22.47
C LEU A 238 9.33 16.16 23.51
N PRO A 239 8.76 15.02 23.07
CA PRO A 239 8.24 14.78 21.72
C PRO A 239 6.98 15.60 21.46
N PHE A 240 6.76 15.99 20.20
CA PHE A 240 5.61 16.81 19.85
C PHE A 240 4.28 16.07 20.08
N LYS A 241 3.47 16.55 21.02
CA LYS A 241 2.14 16.00 21.36
C LYS A 241 1.05 16.42 20.37
N ILE A 242 1.32 16.29 19.06
CA ILE A 242 0.40 16.63 17.98
C ILE A 242 0.41 15.54 16.91
N SER A 243 -0.77 15.16 16.43
CA SER A 243 -0.88 14.15 15.38
C SER A 243 -0.45 14.69 14.02
N LYS A 244 0.06 13.81 13.15
CA LYS A 244 0.38 14.12 11.74
C LYS A 244 -0.81 14.76 11.00
N TRP A 245 -2.02 14.31 11.30
CA TRP A 245 -3.25 14.87 10.71
C TRP A 245 -3.51 16.30 11.18
N GLN A 246 -3.36 16.58 12.48
CA GLN A 246 -3.50 17.93 13.03
C GLN A 246 -2.47 18.89 12.42
N VAL A 247 -1.20 18.50 12.30
CA VAL A 247 -0.17 19.33 11.64
C VAL A 247 -0.57 19.64 10.19
N SER A 248 -0.97 18.61 9.43
CA SER A 248 -1.38 18.79 8.04
C SER A 248 -2.61 19.71 7.90
N LYS A 249 -3.56 19.62 8.84
CA LYS A 249 -4.77 20.46 8.90
C LYS A 249 -4.42 21.90 9.28
N GLN A 250 -3.60 22.10 10.30
CA GLN A 250 -3.14 23.42 10.75
C GLN A 250 -2.32 24.10 9.65
N PHE A 251 -1.38 23.40 9.02
CA PHE A 251 -0.60 23.93 7.89
C PHE A 251 -1.51 24.39 6.74
N ARG A 252 -2.54 23.61 6.38
CA ARG A 252 -3.51 24.03 5.36
C ARG A 252 -4.23 25.32 5.76
N LYS A 253 -4.66 25.45 7.02
CA LYS A 253 -5.30 26.67 7.53
C LYS A 253 -4.34 27.87 7.50
N LEU A 254 -3.06 27.68 7.84
CA LEU A 254 -2.04 28.72 7.74
C LEU A 254 -1.86 29.17 6.30
N CYS A 255 -1.72 28.24 5.36
CA CYS A 255 -1.60 28.56 3.94
C CYS A 255 -2.82 29.35 3.44
N GLN A 256 -4.04 28.94 3.80
CA GLN A 256 -5.25 29.70 3.48
C GLN A 256 -5.22 31.11 4.09
N GLY A 257 -4.82 31.21 5.36
CA GLY A 257 -4.75 32.50 6.07
C GLY A 257 -3.71 33.48 5.52
N TYR A 258 -2.63 32.98 4.93
CA TYR A 258 -1.56 33.78 4.32
C TYR A 258 -1.66 33.91 2.80
N GLY A 259 -2.69 33.32 2.18
CA GLY A 259 -2.88 33.31 0.73
C GLY A 259 -1.86 32.45 -0.03
N ILE A 260 -1.19 31.50 0.65
CA ILE A 260 -0.22 30.59 0.05
C ILE A 260 -0.97 29.51 -0.71
N LYS A 261 -0.90 29.56 -2.05
CA LYS A 261 -1.60 28.61 -2.92
C LYS A 261 -0.80 27.33 -3.13
N ASN A 262 -1.53 26.21 -3.22
CA ASN A 262 -1.02 24.89 -3.60
C ASN A 262 0.17 24.38 -2.77
N ALA A 263 0.29 24.78 -1.50
CA ALA A 263 1.33 24.29 -0.59
C ALA A 263 0.79 23.18 0.34
N VAL A 264 1.65 22.22 0.66
CA VAL A 264 1.43 21.20 1.69
C VAL A 264 2.66 21.11 2.58
N PHE A 265 2.50 20.59 3.81
CA PHE A 265 3.60 20.53 4.77
C PHE A 265 4.86 19.84 4.21
N HIS A 266 4.67 18.80 3.38
CA HIS A 266 5.78 18.06 2.77
C HIS A 266 6.63 18.92 1.81
N ASP A 267 6.14 20.07 1.35
CA ASP A 267 6.92 21.01 0.55
C ASP A 267 8.09 21.60 1.39
N CYS A 268 7.96 21.71 2.73
CA CYS A 268 9.05 22.15 3.61
C CYS A 268 10.25 21.19 3.53
N ARG A 269 10.01 19.87 3.58
CA ARG A 269 11.06 18.87 3.38
C ARG A 269 11.70 18.99 2.00
N ARG A 270 10.93 19.35 0.97
CA ARG A 270 11.49 19.56 -0.36
C ARG A 270 12.39 20.78 -0.41
N ASN A 271 11.95 21.89 0.15
CA ASN A 271 12.76 23.09 0.30
C ASN A 271 14.10 22.76 0.97
N ALA A 272 14.08 22.06 2.11
CA ALA A 272 15.27 21.62 2.84
C ALA A 272 16.24 20.79 1.97
N LEU A 273 15.74 19.72 1.33
CA LEU A 273 16.58 18.82 0.54
C LEU A 273 17.20 19.51 -0.69
N THR A 274 16.47 20.44 -1.31
CA THR A 274 17.03 21.26 -2.39
C THR A 274 18.04 22.29 -1.86
N ASP A 275 17.83 22.85 -0.67
CA ASP A 275 18.77 23.80 -0.04
C ASP A 275 20.07 23.12 0.41
N PHE A 276 20.01 21.86 0.84
CA PHE A 276 21.19 21.04 1.09
C PHE A 276 22.10 20.93 -0.14
N MET A 277 21.52 20.74 -1.32
CA MET A 277 22.30 20.69 -2.57
C MET A 277 22.71 22.08 -3.07
N ARG A 278 21.83 23.09 -2.99
CA ARG A 278 22.08 24.44 -3.53
C ARG A 278 22.94 25.32 -2.63
N LYS A 279 22.66 25.36 -1.32
CA LYS A 279 23.31 26.26 -0.35
C LYS A 279 24.48 25.58 0.37
N HIS A 280 24.35 24.30 0.69
CA HIS A 280 25.39 23.55 1.41
C HIS A 280 26.29 22.71 0.49
N ASN A 281 26.08 22.77 -0.83
CA ASN A 281 26.86 22.04 -1.83
C ASN A 281 26.98 20.52 -1.59
N LEU A 282 26.00 19.92 -0.90
CA LEU A 282 26.00 18.49 -0.65
C LEU A 282 25.78 17.71 -1.96
N ASN A 283 26.55 16.65 -2.14
CA ASN A 283 26.38 15.75 -3.28
C ASN A 283 25.14 14.83 -3.09
N VAL A 284 24.79 14.09 -4.15
CA VAL A 284 23.63 13.20 -4.12
C VAL A 284 23.76 12.12 -3.02
N PRO A 285 24.89 11.40 -2.88
CA PRO A 285 25.07 10.44 -1.79
C PRO A 285 24.88 11.03 -0.38
N GLU A 286 25.47 12.19 -0.11
CA GLU A 286 25.35 12.89 1.18
C GLU A 286 23.91 13.29 1.47
N THR A 287 23.23 13.86 0.47
CA THR A 287 21.83 14.26 0.60
C THR A 287 20.92 13.04 0.77
N MET A 288 21.25 11.90 0.13
CA MET A 288 20.52 10.63 0.32
C MET A 288 20.65 10.10 1.75
N LYS A 289 21.82 10.24 2.37
CA LYS A 289 22.05 9.84 3.77
C LYS A 289 21.13 10.60 4.72
N ILE A 290 20.92 11.89 4.48
CA ILE A 290 19.98 12.73 5.25
C ILE A 290 18.52 12.36 4.91
N ALA A 291 18.19 12.30 3.61
CA ALA A 291 16.84 12.05 3.13
C ALA A 291 16.31 10.65 3.48
N GLY A 292 17.17 9.64 3.61
CA GLY A 292 16.75 8.25 3.78
C GLY A 292 16.00 7.72 2.54
N HIS A 293 16.51 8.04 1.35
CA HIS A 293 16.08 7.45 0.08
C HIS A 293 16.98 6.27 -0.25
N SER A 294 16.39 5.13 -0.60
CA SER A 294 17.14 3.94 -1.05
C SER A 294 17.59 4.06 -2.52
N ASP A 295 16.78 4.70 -3.36
CA ASP A 295 17.05 4.88 -4.79
C ASP A 295 17.46 6.33 -5.09
N PRO A 296 18.67 6.58 -5.65
CA PRO A 296 19.13 7.90 -6.08
C PRO A 296 18.19 8.60 -7.06
N ARG A 297 17.47 7.83 -7.90
CA ARG A 297 16.54 8.39 -8.90
C ARG A 297 15.41 9.18 -8.25
N MET A 298 15.01 8.85 -7.03
CA MET A 298 14.03 9.65 -6.28
C MET A 298 14.56 11.03 -5.96
N LEU A 299 15.86 11.13 -5.63
CA LEU A 299 16.49 12.40 -5.30
C LEU A 299 16.62 13.28 -6.55
N LEU A 300 17.15 12.69 -7.62
CA LEU A 300 17.33 13.34 -8.92
C LEU A 300 16.00 13.81 -9.53
N ARG A 301 14.94 13.01 -9.46
CA ARG A 301 13.66 13.38 -10.08
C ARG A 301 12.90 14.47 -9.32
N ILE A 302 13.05 14.55 -8.00
CA ILE A 302 12.16 15.36 -7.15
C ILE A 302 12.87 16.60 -6.58
N TYR A 303 14.18 16.51 -6.31
CA TYR A 303 14.91 17.51 -5.54
C TYR A 303 16.07 18.14 -6.30
N ASN A 304 16.53 17.50 -7.39
CA ASN A 304 17.57 18.05 -8.25
C ASN A 304 16.98 19.03 -9.26
N ASN A 305 16.72 20.25 -8.81
CA ASN A 305 16.45 21.39 -9.70
C ASN A 305 17.77 22.17 -9.93
N LEU A 306 18.85 21.46 -10.25
CA LEU A 306 20.08 22.10 -10.76
C LEU A 306 19.77 22.69 -12.13
N GLU A 307 19.40 23.96 -12.16
CA GLU A 307 19.33 24.72 -13.39
C GLU A 307 20.72 24.88 -14.02
N ALA A 308 20.76 25.01 -15.35
CA ALA A 308 22.02 25.10 -16.11
C ALA A 308 22.95 26.22 -15.61
N HIS A 309 22.39 27.32 -15.12
CA HIS A 309 23.17 28.44 -14.57
C HIS A 309 23.99 28.04 -13.33
N HIS A 310 23.46 27.19 -12.44
CA HIS A 310 24.20 26.71 -11.26
C HIS A 310 25.36 25.78 -11.65
N VAL A 311 25.23 25.07 -12.77
CA VAL A 311 26.31 24.22 -13.29
C VAL A 311 27.36 25.10 -13.96
N ALA A 312 26.95 26.16 -14.66
CA ALA A 312 27.87 27.13 -15.26
C ALA A 312 28.73 27.84 -14.20
N GLU A 313 28.15 28.23 -13.05
CA GLU A 313 28.89 28.81 -11.91
C GLU A 313 29.93 27.86 -11.31
N LYS A 314 29.81 26.55 -11.51
CA LYS A 314 30.80 25.56 -11.04
C LYS A 314 31.88 25.25 -12.07
N LEU A 315 31.64 25.59 -13.33
CA LEU A 315 32.57 25.38 -14.44
C LEU A 315 33.49 26.58 -14.67
N ASN A 316 33.09 27.77 -14.20
CA ASN A 316 33.83 29.02 -14.29
C ASN A 316 34.31 29.48 -12.91
#